data_AF-A0A960E0I5-F1
#
_entry.id   AF-A0A960E0I5-F1
#
_cell.length_a   1.000
_cell.length_b   1.000
_cell.length_c   1.000
_cell.angle_alpha   90.00
_cell.angle_beta   90.00
_cell.angle_gamma   90.00
#
_symmetry.space_group_name_H-M   'P 1'
#
loop_
_entity.id
_entity.type
_entity.pdbx_description
1 polymer ?
#
loop_
_entity_poly.entity_id
_entity_poly.type
_entity_poly.pdbx_seq_one_letter_code
_entity_poly.pdbx_strand_id
1 'polypeptide(L)' 'MELRRLWLTDFRSYREAEVAFAPGLTAVVGPNGQGKTNLLEAIGYLATLG' A
#
# COMPACT_ATOMS: atom_id res chain seq x y z
N MET A 1 -6.73 12.19 -8.20
CA MET A 1 -5.77 11.90 -7.12
C MET A 1 -4.82 10.83 -7.62
N GLU A 2 -3.50 11.02 -7.46
CA GLU A 2 -2.46 10.09 -7.93
C GLU A 2 -1.57 9.72 -6.74
N LEU A 3 -1.36 8.43 -6.49
CA LEU A 3 -0.43 7.94 -5.47
C LEU A 3 0.90 7.61 -6.13
N ARG A 4 1.95 8.39 -5.83
CA ARG A 4 3.29 8.20 -6.41
C ARG A 4 4.21 7.36 -5.55
N ARG A 5 4.05 7.47 -4.23
CA ARG A 5 4.85 6.73 -3.26
C ARG A 5 4.07 6.52 -1.98
N LEU A 6 4.30 5.37 -1.35
CA LEU A 6 3.72 5.00 -0.07
C LEU A 6 4.84 4.51 0.85
N TRP A 7 4.92 5.09 2.04
CA TRP A 7 5.75 4.59 3.13
C TRP A 7 4.84 4.05 4.23
N LEU A 8 5.18 2.87 4.73
CA LEU A 8 4.51 2.23 5.84
C LEU A 8 5.52 2.00 6.96
N THR A 9 5.15 2.35 8.18
CA THR A 9 5.90 2.03 9.40
C THR A 9 4.91 1.50 10.41
N ASP A 10 5.15 0.29 10.92
CA ASP A 10 4.30 -0.41 11.89
C ASP A 10 2.80 -0.43 11.52
N PHE A 11 2.51 -0.60 10.23
CA PHE A 11 1.13 -0.66 9.71
C PHE A 11 0.71 -2.10 9.44
N ARG A 12 -0.20 -2.62 10.27
CA ARG A 12 -0.71 -4.00 10.18
C ARG A 12 0.46 -5.01 10.20
N SER A 13 0.62 -5.79 9.13
CA SER A 13 1.69 -6.79 9.00
C SER A 13 3.00 -6.21 8.45
N TYR A 14 3.02 -4.95 7.98
CA TYR A 14 4.24 -4.29 7.54
C TYR A 14 4.93 -3.62 8.73
N ARG A 15 6.11 -4.13 9.09
CA ARG A 15 7.04 -3.41 10.00
C ARG A 15 7.58 -2.16 9.32
N GLU A 16 8.06 -2.30 8.09
CA GLU A 16 8.50 -1.20 7.24
C GLU A 16 8.27 -1.58 5.77
N ALA A 17 7.84 -0.62 4.94
CA ALA A 17 7.80 -0.76 3.49
C ALA A 17 7.86 0.60 2.79
N GLU A 18 8.58 0.66 1.67
CA GLU A 18 8.55 1.79 0.72
C GLU A 18 8.15 1.25 -0.66
N VAL A 19 7.07 1.81 -1.23
CA VAL A 19 6.56 1.43 -2.55
C VAL A 19 6.51 2.65 -3.44
N ALA A 20 7.23 2.63 -4.55
CA ALA A 20 7.11 3.61 -5.62
C ALA A 20 6.16 3.09 -6.70
N PHE A 21 5.22 3.93 -7.12
CA PHE A 21 4.24 3.60 -8.16
C PHE A 21 4.61 4.26 -9.47
N ALA A 22 4.58 3.49 -10.55
CA ALA A 22 4.69 4.00 -11.90
C ALA A 22 3.30 4.45 -12.41
N PRO A 23 3.24 5.34 -13.41
CA PRO A 23 1.99 5.65 -14.08
C PRO A 23 1.32 4.40 -14.67
N GLY A 24 0.00 4.31 -14.55
CA GLY A 24 -0.80 3.21 -15.12
C GLY A 24 -1.19 2.15 -14.11
N LEU A 25 -1.40 0.93 -14.60
CA LEU A 25 -1.88 -0.19 -13.77
C LEU A 25 -0.75 -0.78 -12.93
N THR A 26 -0.95 -0.82 -11.61
CA THR A 26 -0.08 -1.56 -10.69
C THR A 26 -0.80 -2.83 -10.21
N ALA A 27 -0.16 -3.99 -10.37
CA ALA A 27 -0.65 -5.26 -9.83
C ALA A 27 0.17 -5.66 -8.60
N VAL A 28 -0.51 -5.94 -7.49
CA VAL A 28 0.11 -6.41 -6.24
C VAL A 28 -0.13 -7.91 -6.11
N VAL A 29 0.93 -8.71 -6.23
CA VAL A 29 0.86 -10.18 -6.30
C VAL A 29 1.68 -10.86 -5.21
N GLY A 30 1.32 -12.09 -4.85
CA GLY A 30 2.02 -12.89 -3.87
C GLY A 30 1.10 -13.85 -3.10
N PRO A 31 1.65 -14.75 -2.28
CA PRO A 31 0.87 -15.69 -1.46
C PRO A 31 -0.13 -15.02 -0.52
N ASN A 32 -1.13 -15.78 -0.06
CA ASN A 32 -2.04 -15.33 0.99
C ASN A 32 -1.28 -15.09 2.30
N GLY A 33 -1.72 -14.10 3.08
CA GLY A 33 -1.06 -13.70 4.33
C GLY A 33 0.13 -12.75 4.17
N GLN A 34 0.59 -12.44 2.95
CA GLN A 34 1.75 -11.56 2.71
C GLN A 34 1.43 -10.05 2.68
N GLY A 35 0.34 -9.62 3.33
CA GLY A 35 0.06 -8.17 3.47
C GLY A 35 -0.50 -7.44 2.24
N LYS A 36 -0.90 -8.13 1.16
CA LYS A 36 -1.51 -7.49 -0.03
C LYS A 36 -2.75 -6.65 0.33
N THR A 37 -3.66 -7.21 1.11
CA THR A 37 -4.84 -6.47 1.60
C THR A 37 -4.43 -5.30 2.50
N ASN A 38 -3.42 -5.47 3.35
CA ASN A 38 -2.95 -4.40 4.22
C ASN A 38 -2.38 -3.21 3.43
N LEU A 39 -1.74 -3.46 2.28
CA LEU A 39 -1.28 -2.40 1.39
C LEU A 39 -2.46 -1.58 0.85
N LEU A 40 -3.54 -2.25 0.41
CA LEU A 40 -4.75 -1.58 -0.05
C LEU A 40 -5.50 -0.86 1.09
N GLU A 41 -5.50 -1.41 2.30
CA GLU A 41 -6.06 -0.74 3.49
C GLU A 41 -5.32 0.57 3.80
N ALA A 42 -3.99 0.60 3.70
CA ALA A 42 -3.21 1.81 3.92
C ALA A 42 -3.54 2.90 2.89
N ILE A 43 -3.67 2.52 1.61
CA ILE A 43 -4.08 3.44 0.55
C ILE A 43 -5.49 3.95 0.80
N GLY A 44 -6.42 3.08 1.16
CA GLY A 44 -7.80 3.43 1.49
C GLY A 44 -7.89 4.38 2.68
N TYR A 45 -7.08 4.16 3.72
CA TYR A 45 -6.99 5.04 4.88
C TYR A 45 -6.57 6.46 4.45
N LEU A 46 -5.48 6.61 3.71
CA LEU A 46 -5.02 7.91 3.23
C LEU A 46 -6.02 8.60 2.27
N ALA A 47 -6.76 7.83 1.48
CA ALA A 47 -7.74 8.38 0.55
C ALA A 47 -9.04 8.84 1.23
N THR A 48 -9.30 8.40 2.46
CA THR A 48 -10.54 8.69 3.19
C THR A 48 -10.32 9.51 4.46
N LEU A 49 -9.06 9.74 4.85
CA LEU A 49 -8.71 10.65 5.93
C LEU A 49 -8.91 12.10 5.46
N GLY A 50 -9.89 12.78 6.06
CA GLY A 50 -10.18 14.21 5.86
C GLY A 50 -9.35 15.11 6.75
#